data_AF-A0A4V3HQ91-F1
#
_entry.id   AF-A0A4V3HQ91-F1
#
_cell.length_a   1.000
_cell.length_b   1.000
_cell.length_c   1.000
_cell.angle_alpha   90.00
_cell.angle_beta   90.00
_cell.angle_gamma   90.00
#
_symmetry.space_group_name_H-M   'P 1'
#
loop_
_entity.id
_entity.type
_entity.pdbx_description
1 polymer ?
#
loop_
_entity_poly.entity_id
_entity_poly.type
_entity_poly.pdbx_seq_one_letter_code
_entity_poly.pdbx_strand_id
1 'polypeptide(L)'
;MAGIDYQENRILLASDATFEKVLHKGTGKENVGMAAMLKKDREAQKAASEEYFRHWDNKNAQQETKEDREARTAEYDSLTRQYYNLATDFYEYGFGESFHFSRAALGESFSQSIKRHEHYLAHAINIKKDMKVLDVGCGVGGPAREIAKFTGAYITGLNINEYQVERANRYAKKQKMDHQLQYVQADFMNIPFEDNTFDAVYAIEATVHAPSLEAVYSEIHRVLKPGGVFGVYEWVMTEAYDNDNLRHREIRIDIEQGDGIANMVKASEAVRAIRAAGFELLEHEDMAGRPDPIPWYWPLDAGSWRHAQTVGDLLYTFRMTSMGRWATWGMLSVLETLKIAPPGMVKTSQSLATAADALVLGAKLKIFTPMYLMVGKKADKKE
;
A
#
# COMPACT_ATOMS: atom_id res chain seq x y z
N MET A 1 7.10 8.89 -23.43
CA MET A 1 6.33 9.54 -22.35
C MET A 1 7.05 10.83 -22.01
N ALA A 2 6.35 11.96 -22.00
CA ALA A 2 6.95 13.23 -21.59
C ALA A 2 7.23 13.12 -20.09
N GLY A 3 8.51 12.97 -19.72
CA GLY A 3 8.91 13.05 -18.33
C GLY A 3 8.60 14.44 -17.83
N ILE A 4 7.79 14.54 -16.77
CA ILE A 4 7.61 15.78 -16.02
C ILE A 4 9.02 16.28 -15.66
N ASP A 5 9.31 17.55 -15.94
CA ASP A 5 10.61 18.14 -15.64
C ASP A 5 10.94 17.91 -14.15
N TYR A 6 12.18 17.54 -13.85
CA TYR A 6 12.63 17.30 -12.48
C TYR A 6 12.34 18.49 -11.56
N GLN A 7 12.42 19.72 -12.09
CA GLN A 7 12.04 20.93 -11.35
C GLN A 7 10.53 21.02 -11.09
N GLU A 8 9.70 20.73 -12.11
CA GLU A 8 8.23 20.70 -11.96
C GLU A 8 7.79 19.67 -10.92
N ASN A 9 8.36 18.45 -10.96
CA ASN A 9 8.06 17.41 -9.98
C ASN A 9 8.41 17.84 -8.55
N ARG A 10 9.54 18.52 -8.35
CA ARG A 10 9.93 19.04 -7.03
C ARG A 10 8.99 20.12 -6.52
N ILE A 11 8.49 20.98 -7.41
CA ILE A 11 7.52 22.03 -7.06
C ILE A 11 6.17 21.39 -6.65
N LEU A 12 5.72 20.38 -7.38
CA LEU A 12 4.50 19.63 -7.06
C LEU A 12 4.61 18.97 -5.68
N LEU A 13 5.66 18.18 -5.44
CA LEU A 13 5.89 17.53 -4.14
C LEU A 13 5.97 18.55 -2.99
N ALA A 14 6.58 19.72 -3.21
CA ALA A 14 6.65 20.78 -2.19
C ALA A 14 5.27 21.42 -1.90
N SER A 15 4.45 21.63 -2.94
CA SER A 15 3.06 22.09 -2.80
C SER A 15 2.23 21.07 -2.03
N ASP A 16 2.39 19.80 -2.36
CA ASP A 16 1.69 18.68 -1.71
C ASP A 16 2.10 18.54 -0.25
N ALA A 17 3.40 18.56 0.05
CA ALA A 17 3.90 18.56 1.42
C ALA A 17 3.37 19.76 2.23
N THR A 18 3.13 20.90 1.58
CA THR A 18 2.50 22.07 2.22
C THR A 18 1.03 21.81 2.53
N PHE A 19 0.27 21.25 1.59
CA PHE A 19 -1.12 20.84 1.82
C PHE A 19 -1.23 19.82 2.97
N GLU A 20 -0.38 18.79 2.98
CA GLU A 20 -0.37 17.77 4.01
C GLU A 20 -0.04 18.35 5.39
N LYS A 21 0.89 19.31 5.48
CA LYS A 21 1.17 20.03 6.74
C LYS A 21 -0.02 20.82 7.25
N VAL A 22 -0.80 21.44 6.36
CA VAL A 22 -2.06 22.12 6.72
C VAL A 22 -3.09 21.10 7.18
N LEU A 23 -3.33 20.05 6.39
CA LEU A 23 -4.30 18.99 6.68
C LEU A 23 -4.05 18.35 8.05
N HIS A 24 -2.80 17.97 8.31
CA HIS A 24 -2.45 17.29 9.54
C HIS A 24 -2.06 18.25 10.66
N LYS A 25 -2.07 19.58 10.45
CA LYS A 25 -1.68 20.62 11.43
C LYS A 25 -0.33 20.34 12.12
N GLY A 26 0.62 19.74 11.40
CA GLY A 26 1.90 19.28 11.97
C GLY A 26 1.80 18.16 13.02
N THR A 27 0.62 17.55 13.21
CA THR A 27 0.37 16.52 14.22
C THR A 27 1.02 15.16 13.93
N GLY A 28 1.63 14.97 12.74
CA GLY A 28 2.41 13.76 12.42
C GLY A 28 3.49 13.44 13.47
N LYS A 29 3.88 14.43 14.25
CA LYS A 29 4.89 14.33 15.32
C LYS A 29 4.36 13.91 16.69
N GLU A 30 3.06 13.97 16.95
CA GLU A 30 2.54 13.77 18.32
C GLU A 30 1.43 12.71 18.41
N ASN A 31 0.40 12.80 17.57
CA ASN A 31 -0.81 11.98 17.70
C ASN A 31 -0.81 10.83 16.67
N VAL A 32 -1.53 9.74 16.99
CA VAL A 32 -1.66 8.56 16.12
C VAL A 32 -3.12 8.07 16.09
N GLY A 33 -3.52 7.39 15.03
CA GLY A 33 -4.85 6.78 14.92
C GLY A 33 -6.00 7.78 15.11
N MET A 34 -7.02 7.40 15.89
CA MET A 34 -8.23 8.23 16.11
C MET A 34 -7.91 9.64 16.63
N ALA A 35 -6.90 9.80 17.49
CA ALA A 35 -6.53 11.11 18.01
C ALA A 35 -5.95 12.03 16.91
N ALA A 36 -5.23 11.47 15.93
CA ALA A 36 -4.76 12.22 14.77
C ALA A 36 -5.91 12.56 13.82
N MET A 37 -6.81 11.60 13.56
CA MET A 37 -8.01 11.81 12.72
C MET A 37 -8.85 13.00 13.17
N LEU A 38 -9.18 13.06 14.46
CA LEU A 38 -10.06 14.11 15.01
C LEU A 38 -9.40 15.50 15.02
N LYS A 39 -8.06 15.57 14.90
CA LYS A 39 -7.31 16.83 14.94
C LYS A 39 -7.07 17.45 13.57
N LYS A 40 -7.36 16.74 12.48
CA LYS A 40 -7.14 17.25 11.11
C LYS A 40 -7.83 18.59 10.88
N ASP A 41 -7.27 19.36 9.96
CA ASP A 41 -7.92 20.56 9.47
C ASP A 41 -9.19 20.22 8.70
N ARG A 42 -10.28 20.94 8.99
CA ARG A 42 -11.61 20.59 8.49
C ARG A 42 -11.77 20.93 7.02
N GLU A 43 -11.26 22.08 6.59
CA GLU A 43 -11.38 22.53 5.20
C GLU A 43 -10.44 21.73 4.30
N ALA A 44 -9.19 21.51 4.74
CA ALA A 44 -8.27 20.66 4.01
C ALA A 44 -8.77 19.20 3.94
N GLN A 45 -9.36 18.66 5.02
CA GLN A 45 -9.94 17.30 4.99
C GLN A 45 -11.09 17.22 3.98
N LYS A 46 -11.97 18.23 3.96
CA LYS A 46 -13.07 18.31 3.00
C LYS A 46 -12.53 18.30 1.57
N ALA A 47 -11.54 19.16 1.28
CA ALA A 47 -10.91 19.24 -0.04
C ALA A 47 -10.27 17.90 -0.44
N ALA A 48 -9.53 17.24 0.46
CA ALA A 48 -8.94 15.92 0.20
C ALA A 48 -10.02 14.86 -0.09
N SER A 49 -11.11 14.87 0.67
CA SER A 49 -12.23 13.95 0.46
C SER A 49 -12.94 14.19 -0.88
N GLU A 50 -13.23 15.44 -1.22
CA GLU A 50 -13.89 15.78 -2.49
C GLU A 50 -13.00 15.44 -3.68
N GLU A 51 -11.71 15.77 -3.61
CA GLU A 51 -10.71 15.45 -4.62
C GLU A 51 -10.56 13.94 -4.82
N TYR A 52 -10.54 13.14 -3.74
CA TYR A 52 -10.46 11.70 -3.86
C TYR A 52 -11.72 11.09 -4.50
N PHE A 53 -12.90 11.45 -3.97
CA PHE A 53 -14.13 10.79 -4.37
C PHE A 53 -14.65 11.23 -5.75
N ARG A 54 -14.19 12.37 -6.32
CA ARG A 54 -14.55 12.75 -7.70
C ARG A 54 -14.14 11.71 -8.75
N HIS A 55 -13.12 10.91 -8.44
CA HIS A 55 -12.67 9.85 -9.34
C HIS A 55 -13.66 8.68 -9.43
N TRP A 56 -14.53 8.52 -8.42
CA TRP A 56 -15.38 7.35 -8.20
C TRP A 56 -16.89 7.68 -8.16
N ASP A 57 -17.26 8.87 -7.69
CA ASP A 57 -18.66 9.26 -7.52
C ASP A 57 -19.42 9.20 -8.85
N ASN A 58 -20.56 8.50 -8.83
CA ASN A 58 -21.42 8.23 -9.98
C ASN A 58 -20.78 7.39 -11.10
N LYS A 59 -19.67 6.69 -10.82
CA LYS A 59 -19.03 5.75 -11.75
C LYS A 59 -19.18 4.34 -11.21
N ASN A 60 -19.98 3.51 -11.88
CA ASN A 60 -20.23 2.12 -11.47
C ASN A 60 -19.68 1.14 -12.51
N ALA A 61 -19.61 -0.13 -12.12
CA ALA A 61 -19.12 -1.22 -12.96
C ALA A 61 -19.92 -1.41 -14.26
N GLN A 62 -21.19 -1.02 -14.30
CA GLN A 62 -22.03 -1.17 -15.47
C GLN A 62 -21.66 -0.16 -16.58
N GLN A 63 -21.20 1.03 -16.19
CA GLN A 63 -20.99 2.17 -17.09
C GLN A 63 -19.52 2.53 -17.31
N GLU A 64 -18.60 1.97 -16.52
CA GLU A 64 -17.19 2.29 -16.62
C GLU A 64 -16.61 1.93 -18.01
N THR A 65 -15.84 2.86 -18.55
CA THR A 65 -15.15 2.77 -19.84
C THR A 65 -13.64 2.61 -19.66
N LYS A 66 -12.92 2.39 -20.77
CA LYS A 66 -11.45 2.39 -20.76
C LYS A 66 -10.91 3.78 -20.48
N GLU A 67 -11.57 4.80 -21.03
CA GLU A 67 -11.26 6.21 -20.87
C GLU A 67 -11.39 6.65 -19.41
N ASP A 68 -12.37 6.13 -18.67
CA ASP A 68 -12.50 6.37 -17.23
C ASP A 68 -11.29 5.85 -16.44
N ARG A 69 -10.75 4.69 -16.83
CA ARG A 69 -9.54 4.12 -16.22
C ARG A 69 -8.32 4.95 -16.59
N GLU A 70 -8.17 5.29 -17.86
CA GLU A 70 -7.07 6.13 -18.34
C GLU A 70 -7.07 7.51 -17.67
N ALA A 71 -8.24 8.11 -17.44
CA ALA A 71 -8.37 9.36 -16.69
C ALA A 71 -7.92 9.21 -15.23
N ARG A 72 -8.29 8.11 -14.54
CA ARG A 72 -7.78 7.83 -13.19
C ARG A 72 -6.27 7.62 -13.18
N THR A 73 -5.76 6.85 -14.15
CA THR A 73 -4.33 6.57 -14.30
C THR A 73 -3.52 7.82 -14.60
N ALA A 74 -4.05 8.78 -15.36
CA ALA A 74 -3.38 10.05 -15.63
C ALA A 74 -3.23 10.93 -14.37
N GLU A 75 -4.09 10.73 -13.37
CA GLU A 75 -4.11 11.46 -12.10
C GLU A 75 -3.72 10.56 -10.91
N TYR A 76 -2.94 9.50 -11.16
CA TYR A 76 -2.61 8.47 -10.16
C TYR A 76 -1.96 9.04 -8.90
N ASP A 77 -1.14 10.09 -9.05
CA ASP A 77 -0.39 10.71 -7.97
C ASP A 77 -1.31 11.42 -6.98
N SER A 78 -2.24 12.25 -7.50
CA SER A 78 -3.27 12.94 -6.71
C SER A 78 -4.20 11.91 -6.08
N LEU A 79 -4.69 10.94 -6.86
CA LEU A 79 -5.56 9.87 -6.39
C LEU A 79 -4.95 9.13 -5.18
N THR A 80 -3.72 8.65 -5.33
CA THR A 80 -3.00 7.88 -4.30
C THR A 80 -2.70 8.75 -3.09
N ARG A 81 -2.26 9.99 -3.30
CA ARG A 81 -1.93 10.92 -2.21
C ARG A 81 -3.15 11.30 -1.39
N GLN A 82 -4.27 11.67 -2.03
CA GLN A 82 -5.49 12.00 -1.32
C GLN A 82 -6.08 10.78 -0.60
N TYR A 83 -5.97 9.60 -1.20
CA TYR A 83 -6.32 8.36 -0.53
C TYR A 83 -5.57 8.19 0.80
N TYR A 84 -4.24 8.28 0.79
CA TYR A 84 -3.44 8.11 2.01
C TYR A 84 -3.61 9.26 3.02
N ASN A 85 -3.88 10.47 2.57
CA ASN A 85 -4.30 11.58 3.45
C ASN A 85 -5.57 11.24 4.24
N LEU A 86 -6.50 10.50 3.64
CA LEU A 86 -7.74 10.07 4.27
C LEU A 86 -7.55 8.81 5.11
N ALA A 87 -6.86 7.80 4.58
CA ALA A 87 -6.85 6.43 5.08
C ALA A 87 -5.76 6.13 6.13
N THR A 88 -4.61 6.83 6.12
CA THR A 88 -3.44 6.45 6.95
C THR A 88 -3.77 6.25 8.42
N ASP A 89 -4.53 7.15 9.03
CA ASP A 89 -4.86 7.06 10.46
C ASP A 89 -5.88 5.95 10.77
N PHE A 90 -6.75 5.62 9.80
CA PHE A 90 -7.61 4.43 9.91
C PHE A 90 -6.75 3.18 9.87
N TYR A 91 -5.75 3.12 8.99
CA TYR A 91 -4.83 2.00 8.91
C TYR A 91 -3.97 1.84 10.15
N GLU A 92 -3.42 2.90 10.72
CA GLU A 92 -2.65 2.72 11.96
C GLU A 92 -3.50 2.29 13.15
N TYR A 93 -4.76 2.76 13.19
CA TYR A 93 -5.69 2.33 14.21
C TYR A 93 -6.17 0.88 14.00
N GLY A 94 -6.32 0.44 12.75
CA GLY A 94 -6.93 -0.85 12.39
C GLY A 94 -5.97 -1.98 12.03
N PHE A 95 -4.76 -1.67 11.55
CA PHE A 95 -3.77 -2.59 10.99
C PHE A 95 -2.38 -2.46 11.62
N GLY A 96 -2.11 -1.41 12.41
CA GLY A 96 -0.82 -1.22 13.08
C GLY A 96 0.18 -0.44 12.23
N GLU A 97 1.46 -0.80 12.23
CA GLU A 97 2.50 -0.01 11.53
C GLU A 97 2.99 -0.63 10.20
N SER A 98 2.49 -1.83 9.84
CA SER A 98 2.79 -2.53 8.58
C SER A 98 1.47 -2.77 7.83
N PHE A 99 1.21 -2.00 6.77
CA PHE A 99 -0.02 -2.05 5.98
C PHE A 99 0.13 -3.01 4.80
N HIS A 100 0.14 -4.31 5.05
CA HIS A 100 0.15 -5.29 3.97
C HIS A 100 -0.48 -6.61 4.44
N PHE A 101 -0.74 -7.51 3.49
CA PHE A 101 -1.27 -8.82 3.77
C PHE A 101 -0.16 -9.85 4.00
N SER A 102 -0.54 -10.97 4.59
CA SER A 102 0.37 -12.11 4.78
C SER A 102 -0.38 -13.41 4.74
N ARG A 103 0.33 -14.46 4.32
CA ARG A 103 -0.09 -15.84 4.56
C ARG A 103 -0.16 -16.09 6.06
N ALA A 104 -1.15 -16.83 6.53
CA ALA A 104 -1.31 -17.17 7.94
C ALA A 104 -0.91 -18.63 8.21
N ALA A 105 -0.24 -18.87 9.35
CA ALA A 105 0.05 -20.22 9.86
C ALA A 105 -0.74 -20.52 11.14
N LEU A 106 -1.01 -21.80 11.41
CA LEU A 106 -1.67 -22.21 12.65
C LEU A 106 -0.77 -21.91 13.86
N GLY A 107 -1.35 -21.33 14.92
CA GLY A 107 -0.61 -20.94 16.13
C GLY A 107 0.16 -19.63 16.01
N GLU A 108 -0.05 -18.86 14.93
CA GLU A 108 0.63 -17.60 14.65
C GLU A 108 -0.35 -16.42 14.69
N SER A 109 -0.09 -15.43 15.54
CA SER A 109 -0.91 -14.20 15.57
C SER A 109 -0.78 -13.42 14.26
N PHE A 110 -1.74 -12.53 13.97
CA PHE A 110 -1.68 -11.68 12.77
C PHE A 110 -0.37 -10.88 12.68
N SER A 111 0.10 -10.33 13.80
CA SER A 111 1.37 -9.58 13.81
C SER A 111 2.58 -10.47 13.52
N GLN A 112 2.58 -11.72 13.97
CA GLN A 112 3.66 -12.66 13.65
C GLN A 112 3.64 -13.07 12.17
N SER A 113 2.45 -13.29 11.59
CA SER A 113 2.31 -13.67 10.19
C SER A 113 2.83 -12.58 9.24
N ILE A 114 2.54 -11.32 9.57
CA ILE A 114 3.06 -10.14 8.86
C ILE A 114 4.59 -10.13 8.88
N LYS A 115 5.20 -10.22 10.07
CA LYS A 115 6.67 -10.22 10.22
C LYS A 115 7.33 -11.39 9.50
N ARG A 116 6.76 -12.59 9.58
CA ARG A 116 7.26 -13.75 8.86
C ARG A 116 7.20 -13.54 7.34
N HIS A 117 6.17 -12.85 6.85
CA HIS A 117 6.05 -12.53 5.42
C HIS A 117 7.10 -11.50 4.96
N GLU A 118 7.38 -10.49 5.80
CA GLU A 118 8.48 -9.53 5.61
C GLU A 118 9.85 -10.23 5.61
N HIS A 119 10.09 -11.14 6.57
CA HIS A 119 11.32 -11.95 6.64
C HIS A 119 11.48 -12.87 5.43
N TYR A 120 10.39 -13.47 4.95
CA TYR A 120 10.41 -14.30 3.74
C TYR A 120 10.85 -13.49 2.52
N LEU A 121 10.34 -12.26 2.34
CA LEU A 121 10.75 -11.40 1.22
C LEU A 121 12.24 -11.05 1.32
N ALA A 122 12.69 -10.64 2.51
CA ALA A 122 14.09 -10.33 2.76
C ALA A 122 15.00 -11.54 2.46
N HIS A 123 14.56 -12.75 2.81
CA HIS A 123 15.24 -13.99 2.49
C HIS A 123 15.26 -14.29 0.98
N ALA A 124 14.10 -14.17 0.31
CA ALA A 124 13.93 -14.48 -1.11
C ALA A 124 14.81 -13.60 -2.01
N ILE A 125 15.05 -12.34 -1.61
CA ILE A 125 15.96 -11.43 -2.33
C ILE A 125 17.36 -11.35 -1.72
N ASN A 126 17.66 -12.22 -0.74
CA ASN A 126 18.97 -12.36 -0.12
C ASN A 126 19.52 -11.05 0.47
N ILE A 127 18.69 -10.30 1.20
CA ILE A 127 19.14 -9.13 1.96
C ILE A 127 20.11 -9.59 3.05
N LYS A 128 21.29 -8.95 3.10
CA LYS A 128 22.33 -9.24 4.07
C LYS A 128 22.66 -8.02 4.91
N LYS A 129 23.35 -8.29 6.02
CA LYS A 129 23.96 -7.27 6.86
C LYS A 129 24.79 -6.29 6.03
N ASP A 130 24.68 -5.01 6.37
CA ASP A 130 25.41 -3.89 5.78
C ASP A 130 25.09 -3.58 4.29
N MET A 131 24.13 -4.27 3.67
CA MET A 131 23.61 -3.90 2.34
C MET A 131 22.85 -2.58 2.38
N LYS A 132 22.92 -1.82 1.29
CA LYS A 132 22.02 -0.69 1.02
C LYS A 132 20.77 -1.20 0.31
N VAL A 133 19.62 -1.03 0.93
CA VAL A 133 18.33 -1.53 0.42
C VAL A 133 17.37 -0.36 0.21
N LEU A 134 16.62 -0.41 -0.88
CA LEU A 134 15.52 0.53 -1.13
C LEU A 134 14.16 -0.14 -0.85
N ASP A 135 13.32 0.55 -0.09
CA ASP A 135 11.91 0.23 0.13
C ASP A 135 11.04 1.19 -0.70
N VAL A 136 10.42 0.67 -1.75
CA VAL A 136 9.61 1.45 -2.70
C VAL A 136 8.15 1.44 -2.25
N GLY A 137 7.68 2.59 -1.76
CA GLY A 137 6.34 2.74 -1.18
C GLY A 137 6.30 2.36 0.30
N CYS A 138 7.20 2.93 1.10
CA CYS A 138 7.49 2.43 2.46
C CYS A 138 6.38 2.65 3.51
N GLY A 139 5.28 3.33 3.16
CA GLY A 139 4.23 3.69 4.12
C GLY A 139 4.78 4.44 5.33
N VAL A 140 4.38 4.02 6.53
CA VAL A 140 4.92 4.51 7.83
C VAL A 140 6.16 3.72 8.30
N GLY A 141 6.77 2.92 7.42
CA GLY A 141 8.07 2.28 7.61
C GLY A 141 8.09 1.03 8.49
N GLY A 142 6.94 0.39 8.76
CA GLY A 142 6.85 -0.86 9.54
C GLY A 142 7.73 -1.98 9.00
N PRO A 143 7.56 -2.39 7.73
CA PRO A 143 8.35 -3.44 7.12
C PRO A 143 9.85 -3.14 7.12
N ALA A 144 10.25 -1.91 6.75
CA ALA A 144 11.65 -1.50 6.82
C ALA A 144 12.24 -1.66 8.23
N ARG A 145 11.50 -1.30 9.29
CA ARG A 145 11.97 -1.50 10.68
C ARG A 145 12.14 -2.97 11.02
N GLU A 146 11.22 -3.84 10.62
CA GLU A 146 11.32 -5.26 10.90
C GLU A 146 12.47 -5.91 10.11
N ILE A 147 12.54 -5.65 8.79
CA ILE A 147 13.58 -6.19 7.91
C ILE A 147 14.97 -5.70 8.34
N ALA A 148 15.14 -4.44 8.72
CA ALA A 148 16.43 -3.92 9.18
C ALA A 148 16.90 -4.57 10.49
N LYS A 149 15.98 -4.87 11.42
CA LYS A 149 16.30 -5.63 12.65
C LYS A 149 16.70 -7.06 12.34
N PHE A 150 15.99 -7.71 11.41
CA PHE A 150 16.23 -9.10 11.03
C PHE A 150 17.56 -9.29 10.30
N THR A 151 17.88 -8.38 9.38
CA THR A 151 19.01 -8.53 8.45
C THR A 151 20.27 -7.75 8.83
N GLY A 152 20.12 -6.62 9.53
CA GLY A 152 21.21 -5.67 9.74
C GLY A 152 21.54 -4.81 8.52
N ALA A 153 20.65 -4.71 7.52
CA ALA A 153 20.81 -3.86 6.33
C ALA A 153 20.47 -2.38 6.60
N TYR A 154 21.01 -1.46 5.80
CA TYR A 154 20.64 -0.04 5.80
C TYR A 154 19.52 0.17 4.79
N ILE A 155 18.35 0.60 5.25
CA ILE A 155 17.15 0.71 4.39
C ILE A 155 16.77 2.18 4.22
N THR A 156 16.68 2.60 2.97
CA THR A 156 16.08 3.87 2.58
C THR A 156 14.70 3.60 2.03
N GLY A 157 13.66 4.15 2.65
CA GLY A 157 12.30 4.11 2.12
C GLY A 157 11.93 5.38 1.37
N LEU A 158 11.20 5.23 0.27
CA LEU A 158 10.58 6.36 -0.44
C LEU A 158 9.07 6.20 -0.45
N ASN A 159 8.37 7.33 -0.42
CA ASN A 159 6.92 7.37 -0.46
C ASN A 159 6.42 8.74 -0.95
N ILE A 160 5.27 8.79 -1.62
CA ILE A 160 4.73 10.03 -2.20
C ILE A 160 4.14 10.97 -1.13
N ASN A 161 3.67 10.40 -0.02
CA ASN A 161 2.99 11.12 1.05
C ASN A 161 3.99 11.53 2.15
N GLU A 162 4.24 12.85 2.28
CA GLU A 162 5.16 13.42 3.27
C GLU A 162 4.67 13.15 4.70
N TYR A 163 3.36 13.15 4.94
CA TYR A 163 2.81 12.80 6.25
C TYR A 163 3.25 11.40 6.71
N GLN A 164 3.21 10.39 5.83
CA GLN A 164 3.71 9.05 6.14
C GLN A 164 5.24 9.02 6.32
N VAL A 165 5.99 9.78 5.52
CA VAL A 165 7.46 9.92 5.65
C VAL A 165 7.87 10.53 6.99
N GLU A 166 7.20 11.60 7.44
CA GLU A 166 7.44 12.21 8.75
C GLU A 166 7.21 11.19 9.88
N ARG A 167 6.16 10.35 9.75
CA ARG A 167 5.85 9.30 10.73
C ARG A 167 6.86 8.18 10.72
N ALA A 168 7.28 7.72 9.56
CA ALA A 168 8.31 6.67 9.41
C ALA A 168 9.62 7.10 10.09
N ASN A 169 10.10 8.32 9.80
CA ASN A 169 11.28 8.90 10.44
C ASN A 169 11.12 9.02 11.97
N ARG A 170 9.95 9.43 12.46
CA ARG A 170 9.65 9.48 13.90
C ARG A 170 9.72 8.11 14.54
N TYR A 171 9.11 7.08 13.94
CA TYR A 171 9.12 5.72 14.47
C TYR A 171 10.52 5.13 14.51
N ALA A 172 11.33 5.35 13.45
CA ALA A 172 12.74 4.96 13.46
C ALA A 172 13.51 5.62 14.61
N LYS A 173 13.36 6.94 14.80
CA LYS A 173 14.00 7.66 15.91
C LYS A 173 13.53 7.17 17.29
N LYS A 174 12.23 6.94 17.46
CA LYS A 174 11.66 6.39 18.71
C LYS A 174 12.24 5.02 19.05
N GLN A 175 12.55 4.21 18.04
CA GLN A 175 13.18 2.90 18.19
C GLN A 175 14.72 2.95 18.12
N LYS A 176 15.33 4.16 18.04
CA LYS A 176 16.78 4.39 17.91
C LYS A 176 17.42 3.72 16.69
N MET A 177 16.67 3.65 15.60
CA MET A 177 17.07 3.05 14.32
C MET A 177 17.35 4.07 13.22
N ASP A 178 17.31 5.37 13.52
CA ASP A 178 17.52 6.48 12.58
C ASP A 178 18.95 6.56 11.99
N HIS A 179 19.88 5.78 12.54
CA HIS A 179 21.21 5.58 11.96
C HIS A 179 21.24 4.52 10.84
N GLN A 180 20.21 3.67 10.77
CA GLN A 180 20.09 2.54 9.84
C GLN A 180 18.92 2.71 8.86
N LEU A 181 17.93 3.52 9.23
CA LEU A 181 16.71 3.77 8.48
C LEU A 181 16.58 5.25 8.12
N GLN A 182 16.33 5.52 6.84
CA GLN A 182 16.01 6.86 6.34
C GLN A 182 14.78 6.80 5.46
N TYR A 183 13.92 7.82 5.53
CA TYR A 183 12.73 7.89 4.70
C TYR A 183 12.66 9.25 4.01
N VAL A 184 12.34 9.24 2.71
CA VAL A 184 12.29 10.43 1.87
C VAL A 184 10.97 10.51 1.11
N GLN A 185 10.47 11.73 0.91
CA GLN A 185 9.36 11.96 0.01
C GLN A 185 9.83 11.88 -1.44
N ALA A 186 9.23 10.99 -2.22
CA ALA A 186 9.46 10.90 -3.66
C ALA A 186 8.32 10.16 -4.37
N ASP A 187 8.12 10.48 -5.63
CA ASP A 187 7.36 9.65 -6.55
C ASP A 187 8.26 8.52 -7.07
N PHE A 188 7.82 7.27 -6.94
CA PHE A 188 8.56 6.11 -7.45
C PHE A 188 8.64 6.03 -8.99
N MET A 189 7.91 6.90 -9.70
CA MET A 189 8.04 7.09 -11.15
C MET A 189 9.24 7.97 -11.50
N ASN A 190 9.89 8.56 -10.50
CA ASN A 190 11.08 9.39 -10.63
C ASN A 190 11.95 9.24 -9.36
N ILE A 191 12.61 8.10 -9.24
CA ILE A 191 13.34 7.73 -8.02
C ILE A 191 14.60 8.62 -7.90
N PRO A 192 14.74 9.44 -6.84
CA PRO A 192 15.76 10.49 -6.74
C PRO A 192 17.12 9.96 -6.27
N PHE A 193 17.54 8.81 -6.81
CA PHE A 193 18.81 8.17 -6.53
C PHE A 193 19.57 7.89 -7.83
N GLU A 194 20.89 7.88 -7.73
CA GLU A 194 21.76 7.58 -8.87
C GLU A 194 21.59 6.13 -9.32
N ASP A 195 21.93 5.86 -10.58
CA ASP A 195 21.97 4.52 -11.14
C ASP A 195 22.91 3.62 -10.31
N ASN A 196 22.54 2.35 -10.15
CA ASN A 196 23.37 1.35 -9.46
C ASN A 196 23.75 1.74 -8.01
N THR A 197 22.82 2.34 -7.28
CA THR A 197 23.00 2.74 -5.87
C THR A 197 22.76 1.61 -4.87
N PHE A 198 21.71 0.80 -5.09
CA PHE A 198 21.22 -0.16 -4.09
C PHE A 198 21.64 -1.60 -4.40
N ASP A 199 21.95 -2.36 -3.35
CA ASP A 199 22.31 -3.78 -3.44
C ASP A 199 21.07 -4.68 -3.64
N ALA A 200 19.95 -4.30 -3.03
CA ALA A 200 18.65 -4.92 -3.21
C ALA A 200 17.54 -3.85 -3.18
N VAL A 201 16.41 -4.13 -3.82
CA VAL A 201 15.22 -3.28 -3.77
C VAL A 201 14.02 -4.17 -3.44
N TYR A 202 13.08 -3.68 -2.65
CA TYR A 202 11.79 -4.33 -2.50
C TYR A 202 10.62 -3.35 -2.58
N ALA A 203 9.47 -3.87 -2.96
CA ALA A 203 8.19 -3.18 -2.88
C ALA A 203 7.16 -4.15 -2.26
N ILE A 204 6.43 -3.70 -1.23
CA ILE A 204 5.37 -4.50 -0.63
C ILE A 204 4.06 -3.77 -0.91
N GLU A 205 3.26 -4.33 -1.82
CA GLU A 205 1.88 -3.88 -2.08
C GLU A 205 1.77 -2.40 -2.49
N ALA A 206 2.82 -1.86 -3.12
CA ALA A 206 2.91 -0.43 -3.42
C ALA A 206 2.87 -0.10 -4.92
N THR A 207 3.52 -0.89 -5.77
CA THR A 207 3.69 -0.57 -7.19
C THR A 207 2.40 -0.66 -7.99
N VAL A 208 1.36 -1.29 -7.47
CA VAL A 208 -0.01 -1.25 -7.99
C VAL A 208 -0.57 0.18 -8.15
N HIS A 209 -0.08 1.15 -7.37
CA HIS A 209 -0.47 2.56 -7.50
C HIS A 209 0.20 3.27 -8.68
N ALA A 210 1.21 2.67 -9.30
CA ALA A 210 1.90 3.24 -10.44
C ALA A 210 1.00 3.22 -11.68
N PRO A 211 1.09 4.23 -12.56
CA PRO A 211 0.33 4.26 -13.80
C PRO A 211 0.82 3.21 -14.81
N SER A 212 2.05 2.72 -14.62
CA SER A 212 2.66 1.66 -15.43
C SER A 212 3.66 0.88 -14.58
N LEU A 213 3.38 -0.42 -14.41
CA LEU A 213 4.30 -1.35 -13.73
C LEU A 213 5.66 -1.41 -14.44
N GLU A 214 5.68 -1.42 -15.77
CA GLU A 214 6.93 -1.48 -16.53
C GLU A 214 7.80 -0.25 -16.26
N ALA A 215 7.19 0.93 -16.18
CA ALA A 215 7.93 2.17 -15.96
C ALA A 215 8.49 2.27 -14.53
N VAL A 216 7.70 1.93 -13.50
CA VAL A 216 8.22 1.90 -12.11
C VAL A 216 9.29 0.81 -11.93
N TYR A 217 9.10 -0.36 -12.53
CA TYR A 217 10.11 -1.42 -12.48
C TYR A 217 11.38 -1.02 -13.25
N SER A 218 11.27 -0.21 -14.31
CA SER A 218 12.44 0.33 -15.02
C SER A 218 13.25 1.31 -14.16
N GLU A 219 12.59 2.17 -13.38
CA GLU A 219 13.26 3.02 -12.39
C GLU A 219 13.93 2.21 -11.28
N ILE A 220 13.27 1.15 -10.80
CA ILE A 220 13.86 0.21 -9.84
C ILE A 220 15.09 -0.48 -10.44
N HIS A 221 14.98 -0.95 -11.69
CA HIS A 221 16.09 -1.56 -12.41
C HIS A 221 17.26 -0.58 -12.57
N ARG A 222 16.99 0.70 -12.84
CA ARG A 222 18.02 1.75 -12.97
C ARG A 222 18.83 1.92 -11.67
N VAL A 223 18.16 2.08 -10.54
CA VAL A 223 18.82 2.33 -9.24
C VAL A 223 19.44 1.09 -8.59
N LEU A 224 19.05 -0.11 -9.02
CA LEU A 224 19.63 -1.36 -8.54
C LEU A 224 21.02 -1.59 -9.17
N LYS A 225 21.99 -2.09 -8.39
CA LYS A 225 23.31 -2.47 -8.91
C LYS A 225 23.24 -3.65 -9.88
N PRO A 226 24.21 -3.79 -10.82
CA PRO A 226 24.35 -5.03 -11.58
C PRO A 226 24.50 -6.22 -10.62
N GLY A 227 23.78 -7.31 -10.89
CA GLY A 227 23.71 -8.47 -10.01
C GLY A 227 22.77 -8.34 -8.82
N GLY A 228 22.23 -7.14 -8.54
CA GLY A 228 21.26 -6.90 -7.48
C GLY A 228 19.91 -7.55 -7.75
N VAL A 229 19.12 -7.73 -6.69
CA VAL A 229 17.82 -8.42 -6.73
C VAL A 229 16.69 -7.47 -6.31
N PHE A 230 15.61 -7.50 -7.08
CA PHE A 230 14.33 -6.85 -6.80
C PHE A 230 13.30 -7.90 -6.38
N GLY A 231 12.58 -7.65 -5.30
CA GLY A 231 11.44 -8.48 -4.88
C GLY A 231 10.19 -7.65 -4.67
N VAL A 232 9.05 -8.19 -5.10
CA VAL A 232 7.77 -7.50 -4.91
C VAL A 232 6.67 -8.47 -4.52
N TYR A 233 5.82 -8.05 -3.58
CA TYR A 233 4.47 -8.59 -3.40
C TYR A 233 3.50 -7.62 -4.09
N GLU A 234 2.95 -8.04 -5.22
CA GLU A 234 2.11 -7.19 -6.05
C GLU A 234 0.62 -7.50 -5.88
N TRP A 235 -0.18 -6.45 -5.91
CA TRP A 235 -1.63 -6.56 -6.04
C TRP A 235 -2.00 -6.73 -7.52
N VAL A 236 -2.60 -7.86 -7.85
CA VAL A 236 -3.01 -8.16 -9.22
C VAL A 236 -4.35 -8.86 -9.24
N MET A 237 -5.06 -8.67 -10.35
CA MET A 237 -6.13 -9.59 -10.73
C MET A 237 -5.49 -10.90 -11.20
N THR A 238 -6.06 -12.04 -10.81
CA THR A 238 -5.58 -13.34 -11.30
C THR A 238 -6.08 -13.57 -12.72
N GLU A 239 -5.62 -14.66 -13.35
CA GLU A 239 -6.13 -15.05 -14.67
C GLU A 239 -7.61 -15.47 -14.65
N ALA A 240 -8.17 -15.81 -13.48
CA ALA A 240 -9.60 -16.10 -13.33
C ALA A 240 -10.48 -14.83 -13.39
N TYR A 241 -9.88 -13.64 -13.26
CA TYR A 241 -10.61 -12.40 -13.47
C TYR A 241 -11.06 -12.26 -14.92
N ASP A 242 -12.31 -11.85 -15.08
CA ASP A 242 -12.96 -11.68 -16.37
C ASP A 242 -13.62 -10.30 -16.37
N ASN A 243 -13.17 -9.42 -17.26
CA ASN A 243 -13.71 -8.08 -17.36
C ASN A 243 -15.11 -8.07 -18.01
N ASP A 244 -15.53 -9.11 -18.72
CA ASP A 244 -16.90 -9.16 -19.26
C ASP A 244 -17.92 -9.63 -18.20
N ASN A 245 -17.43 -10.20 -17.10
CA ASN A 245 -18.25 -10.54 -15.95
C ASN A 245 -18.49 -9.30 -15.06
N LEU A 246 -19.74 -8.82 -15.03
CA LEU A 246 -20.12 -7.64 -14.26
C LEU A 246 -19.78 -7.76 -12.76
N ARG A 247 -19.95 -8.95 -12.17
CA ARG A 247 -19.65 -9.17 -10.76
C ARG A 247 -18.15 -9.06 -10.47
N HIS A 248 -17.31 -9.54 -11.39
CA HIS A 248 -15.86 -9.40 -11.28
C HIS A 248 -15.46 -7.92 -11.37
N ARG A 249 -16.05 -7.17 -12.31
CA ARG A 249 -15.81 -5.72 -12.45
C ARG A 249 -16.21 -4.93 -11.22
N GLU A 250 -17.37 -5.23 -10.62
CA GLU A 250 -17.82 -4.62 -9.36
C GLU A 250 -16.78 -4.82 -8.27
N ILE A 251 -16.34 -6.07 -8.05
CA ILE A 251 -15.34 -6.40 -7.04
C ILE A 251 -14.03 -5.66 -7.30
N ARG A 252 -13.55 -5.64 -8.54
CA ARG A 252 -12.32 -4.92 -8.89
C ARG A 252 -12.44 -3.42 -8.61
N ILE A 253 -13.55 -2.78 -8.99
CA ILE A 253 -13.74 -1.34 -8.78
C ILE A 253 -13.86 -1.00 -7.29
N ASP A 254 -14.54 -1.85 -6.52
CA ASP A 254 -14.67 -1.67 -5.07
C ASP A 254 -13.31 -1.78 -4.36
N ILE A 255 -12.44 -2.69 -4.81
CA ILE A 255 -11.03 -2.76 -4.38
C ILE A 255 -10.31 -1.48 -4.80
N GLU A 256 -10.36 -1.12 -6.09
CA GLU A 256 -9.66 0.07 -6.61
C GLU A 256 -10.05 1.37 -5.87
N GLN A 257 -11.34 1.57 -5.59
CA GLN A 257 -11.85 2.71 -4.85
C GLN A 257 -11.53 2.65 -3.36
N GLY A 258 -11.58 1.49 -2.72
CA GLY A 258 -11.33 1.42 -1.28
C GLY A 258 -9.85 1.40 -0.93
N ASP A 259 -8.99 1.15 -1.91
CA ASP A 259 -7.55 1.04 -1.75
C ASP A 259 -6.75 2.12 -2.51
N GLY A 260 -7.41 3.06 -3.20
CA GLY A 260 -6.72 4.18 -3.87
C GLY A 260 -5.90 3.77 -5.09
N ILE A 261 -6.35 2.73 -5.80
CA ILE A 261 -5.66 2.18 -6.96
C ILE A 261 -6.33 2.70 -8.23
N ALA A 262 -5.54 3.28 -9.13
CA ALA A 262 -6.09 3.85 -10.37
C ALA A 262 -6.69 2.76 -11.28
N ASN A 263 -5.94 1.68 -11.50
CA ASN A 263 -6.34 0.54 -12.31
C ASN A 263 -5.48 -0.69 -11.99
N MET A 264 -6.09 -1.78 -11.55
CA MET A 264 -5.40 -3.06 -11.38
C MET A 264 -5.23 -3.79 -12.72
N VAL A 265 -4.12 -4.52 -12.84
CA VAL A 265 -3.77 -5.33 -14.01
C VAL A 265 -3.78 -6.82 -13.67
N LYS A 266 -3.75 -7.69 -14.69
CA LYS A 266 -3.59 -9.13 -14.48
C LYS A 266 -2.17 -9.51 -14.06
N ALA A 267 -2.04 -10.64 -13.35
CA ALA A 267 -0.74 -11.20 -12.96
C ALA A 267 0.20 -11.40 -14.17
N SER A 268 -0.32 -11.87 -15.31
CA SER A 268 0.48 -12.02 -16.53
C SER A 268 0.98 -10.68 -17.10
N GLU A 269 0.28 -9.57 -16.87
CA GLU A 269 0.74 -8.23 -17.25
C GLU A 269 1.90 -7.78 -16.35
N ALA A 270 1.81 -7.99 -15.04
CA ALA A 270 2.89 -7.70 -14.11
C ALA A 270 4.16 -8.51 -14.42
N VAL A 271 4.02 -9.80 -14.74
CA VAL A 271 5.13 -10.67 -15.19
C VAL A 271 5.74 -10.21 -16.51
N ARG A 272 4.95 -9.66 -17.44
CA ARG A 272 5.49 -9.06 -18.67
C ARG A 272 6.24 -7.76 -18.36
N ALA A 273 5.68 -6.91 -17.51
CA ALA A 273 6.26 -5.63 -17.12
C ALA A 273 7.64 -5.80 -16.47
N ILE A 274 7.80 -6.74 -15.51
CA ILE A 274 9.09 -6.95 -14.84
C ILE A 274 10.17 -7.45 -15.82
N ARG A 275 9.78 -8.28 -16.79
CA ARG A 275 10.70 -8.72 -17.86
C ARG A 275 11.05 -7.60 -18.82
N ALA A 276 10.06 -6.79 -19.22
CA ALA A 276 10.26 -5.65 -20.12
C ALA A 276 11.17 -4.58 -19.49
N ALA A 277 11.11 -4.40 -18.18
CA ALA A 277 12.03 -3.54 -17.42
C ALA A 277 13.49 -4.03 -17.38
N GLY A 278 13.78 -5.22 -17.91
CA GLY A 278 15.13 -5.76 -18.06
C GLY A 278 15.55 -6.77 -16.98
N PHE A 279 14.66 -7.17 -16.09
CA PHE A 279 14.97 -8.20 -15.08
C PHE A 279 14.97 -9.61 -15.65
N GLU A 280 15.95 -10.40 -15.23
CA GLU A 280 15.87 -11.85 -15.26
C GLU A 280 14.92 -12.31 -14.15
N LEU A 281 13.73 -12.80 -14.52
CA LEU A 281 12.76 -13.29 -13.54
C LEU A 281 13.23 -14.64 -12.99
N LEU A 282 13.63 -14.65 -11.71
CA LEU A 282 14.12 -15.83 -11.00
C LEU A 282 12.97 -16.68 -10.46
N GLU A 283 11.96 -16.03 -9.89
CA GLU A 283 10.79 -16.68 -9.27
C GLU A 283 9.56 -15.78 -9.46
N HIS A 284 8.39 -16.40 -9.65
CA HIS A 284 7.13 -15.73 -9.41
C HIS A 284 6.06 -16.73 -8.98
N GLU A 285 5.19 -16.33 -8.06
CA GLU A 285 4.15 -17.19 -7.50
C GLU A 285 3.00 -16.37 -6.90
N ASP A 286 1.77 -16.86 -7.02
CA ASP A 286 0.66 -16.37 -6.20
C ASP A 286 0.75 -16.96 -4.78
N MET A 287 1.28 -16.19 -3.84
CA MET A 287 1.47 -16.63 -2.45
C MET A 287 0.15 -16.85 -1.71
N ALA A 288 -0.93 -16.18 -2.14
CA ALA A 288 -2.27 -16.38 -1.60
C ALA A 288 -2.88 -17.72 -2.03
N GLY A 289 -2.36 -18.31 -3.12
CA GLY A 289 -2.85 -19.56 -3.70
C GLY A 289 -2.34 -20.82 -3.00
N ARG A 290 -1.29 -20.76 -2.18
CA ARG A 290 -0.81 -22.00 -1.51
C ARG A 290 -1.81 -22.49 -0.46
N PRO A 291 -1.85 -23.80 -0.16
CA PRO A 291 -2.92 -24.43 0.61
C PRO A 291 -2.73 -24.24 2.12
N ASP A 292 -2.75 -23.00 2.59
CA ASP A 292 -2.72 -22.71 4.02
C ASP A 292 -4.03 -23.10 4.71
N PRO A 293 -3.99 -23.59 5.96
CA PRO A 293 -5.19 -23.94 6.70
C PRO A 293 -6.02 -22.72 7.12
N ILE A 294 -5.43 -21.53 7.09
CA ILE A 294 -6.06 -20.26 7.47
C ILE A 294 -6.03 -19.34 6.25
N PRO A 295 -7.19 -18.84 5.78
CA PRO A 295 -7.23 -17.95 4.63
C PRO A 295 -6.58 -16.61 4.96
N TRP A 296 -5.70 -16.08 4.11
CA TRP A 296 -5.00 -14.79 4.35
C TRP A 296 -5.93 -13.61 4.66
N TYR A 297 -7.16 -13.65 4.12
CA TYR A 297 -8.18 -12.61 4.31
C TYR A 297 -8.98 -12.76 5.62
N TRP A 298 -8.65 -13.73 6.48
CA TRP A 298 -9.34 -13.95 7.76
C TRP A 298 -9.43 -12.70 8.65
N PRO A 299 -8.47 -11.75 8.69
CA PRO A 299 -8.60 -10.55 9.51
C PRO A 299 -9.70 -9.61 9.00
N LEU A 300 -10.02 -9.66 7.70
CA LEU A 300 -11.05 -8.84 7.05
C LEU A 300 -12.44 -9.48 7.08
N ASP A 301 -12.49 -10.81 7.06
CA ASP A 301 -13.74 -11.56 6.99
C ASP A 301 -14.41 -11.65 8.37
N ALA A 302 -15.53 -10.95 8.52
CA ALA A 302 -16.39 -10.99 9.71
C ALA A 302 -16.75 -12.41 10.17
N GLY A 303 -16.89 -13.35 9.24
CA GLY A 303 -17.21 -14.75 9.54
C GLY A 303 -16.02 -15.58 10.02
N SER A 304 -14.80 -15.04 9.91
CA SER A 304 -13.54 -15.76 10.13
C SER A 304 -12.98 -15.61 11.54
N TRP A 305 -13.78 -15.16 12.52
CA TRP A 305 -13.36 -15.04 13.94
C TRP A 305 -12.76 -16.33 14.52
N ARG A 306 -13.14 -17.50 13.99
CA ARG A 306 -12.60 -18.81 14.39
C ARG A 306 -11.12 -19.00 14.07
N HIS A 307 -10.57 -18.18 13.18
CA HIS A 307 -9.17 -18.19 12.80
C HIS A 307 -8.30 -17.29 13.67
N ALA A 308 -8.89 -16.47 14.53
CA ALA A 308 -8.16 -15.66 15.50
C ALA A 308 -7.32 -16.55 16.42
N GLN A 309 -6.02 -16.29 16.49
CA GLN A 309 -5.07 -17.10 17.27
C GLN A 309 -4.83 -16.51 18.67
N THR A 310 -5.18 -15.24 18.87
CA THR A 310 -5.00 -14.50 20.13
C THR A 310 -6.23 -13.68 20.51
N VAL A 311 -6.30 -13.21 21.76
CA VAL A 311 -7.35 -12.26 22.20
C VAL A 311 -7.27 -10.94 21.41
N GLY A 312 -6.07 -10.50 21.03
CA GLY A 312 -5.90 -9.34 20.15
C GLY A 312 -6.57 -9.54 18.80
N ASP A 313 -6.37 -10.72 18.19
CA ASP A 313 -6.98 -11.09 16.91
C ASP A 313 -8.51 -11.12 16.96
N LEU A 314 -9.10 -11.52 18.10
CA LEU A 314 -10.55 -11.47 18.31
C LEU A 314 -11.08 -10.03 18.31
N LEU A 315 -10.33 -9.08 18.88
CA LEU A 315 -10.71 -7.67 18.86
C LEU A 315 -10.59 -7.07 17.45
N TYR A 316 -9.58 -7.47 16.68
CA TYR A 316 -9.44 -7.08 15.27
C TYR A 316 -10.64 -7.58 14.44
N THR A 317 -10.95 -8.87 14.52
CA THR A 317 -12.07 -9.48 13.76
C THR A 317 -13.43 -8.94 14.17
N PHE A 318 -13.65 -8.63 15.46
CA PHE A 318 -14.90 -8.03 15.94
C PHE A 318 -15.24 -6.72 15.20
N ARG A 319 -14.25 -5.85 14.98
CA ARG A 319 -14.45 -4.56 14.29
C ARG A 319 -14.91 -4.75 12.85
N MET A 320 -14.53 -5.87 12.23
CA MET A 320 -14.90 -6.21 10.86
C MET A 320 -16.30 -6.81 10.74
N THR A 321 -16.94 -7.20 11.85
CA THR A 321 -18.33 -7.70 11.86
C THR A 321 -19.34 -6.61 11.50
N SER A 322 -20.52 -7.01 11.02
CA SER A 322 -21.62 -6.06 10.76
C SER A 322 -21.96 -5.20 11.98
N MET A 323 -21.88 -5.77 13.19
CA MET A 323 -22.10 -5.03 14.43
C MET A 323 -20.98 -4.05 14.74
N GLY A 324 -19.71 -4.47 14.58
CA GLY A 324 -18.54 -3.60 14.78
C GLY A 324 -18.50 -2.44 13.80
N ARG A 325 -18.82 -2.70 12.52
CA ARG A 325 -18.92 -1.67 11.47
C ARG A 325 -20.11 -0.74 11.70
N TRP A 326 -21.27 -1.26 12.11
CA TRP A 326 -22.42 -0.43 12.48
C TRP A 326 -22.12 0.49 13.66
N ALA A 327 -21.46 -0.02 14.70
CA ALA A 327 -21.05 0.78 15.85
C ALA A 327 -20.04 1.88 15.45
N THR A 328 -19.07 1.54 14.60
CA THR A 328 -18.09 2.50 14.07
C THR A 328 -18.76 3.58 13.23
N TRP A 329 -19.67 3.19 12.34
CA TRP A 329 -20.44 4.11 11.51
C TRP A 329 -21.29 5.07 12.37
N GLY A 330 -22.01 4.54 13.36
CA GLY A 330 -22.84 5.34 14.26
C GLY A 330 -22.01 6.32 15.09
N MET A 331 -20.89 5.87 15.65
CA MET A 331 -19.94 6.72 16.36
C MET A 331 -19.42 7.86 15.46
N LEU A 332 -18.92 7.54 14.27
CA LEU A 332 -18.38 8.54 13.34
C LEU A 332 -19.47 9.51 12.87
N SER A 333 -20.68 9.03 12.63
CA SER A 333 -21.82 9.86 12.23
C SER A 333 -22.21 10.86 13.31
N VAL A 334 -22.23 10.45 14.59
CA VAL A 334 -22.45 11.36 15.72
C VAL A 334 -21.32 12.38 15.81
N LEU A 335 -20.06 11.95 15.74
CA LEU A 335 -18.90 12.85 15.84
C LEU A 335 -18.87 13.88 14.69
N GLU A 336 -19.20 13.47 13.46
CA GLU A 336 -19.23 14.36 12.30
C GLU A 336 -20.41 15.35 12.39
N THR A 337 -21.59 14.87 12.82
CA THR A 337 -22.79 15.71 13.04
C THR A 337 -22.55 16.77 14.12
N LEU A 338 -21.88 16.39 15.21
CA LEU A 338 -21.49 17.32 16.30
C LEU A 338 -20.27 18.19 15.95
N LYS A 339 -19.73 18.08 14.73
CA LYS A 339 -18.54 18.80 14.26
C LYS A 339 -17.28 18.55 15.11
N ILE A 340 -17.22 17.41 15.79
CA ILE A 340 -16.03 16.91 16.50
C ILE A 340 -15.09 16.23 15.50
N ALA A 341 -15.64 15.37 14.64
CA ALA A 341 -14.92 14.79 13.52
C ALA A 341 -14.90 15.77 12.31
N PRO A 342 -13.78 15.84 11.58
CA PRO A 342 -13.71 16.47 10.26
C PRO A 342 -14.70 15.85 9.26
N PRO A 343 -15.17 16.62 8.26
CA PRO A 343 -16.11 16.13 7.25
C PRO A 343 -15.50 15.02 6.39
N GLY A 344 -16.33 14.09 5.90
CA GLY A 344 -15.93 13.02 5.00
C GLY A 344 -15.43 11.75 5.71
N MET A 345 -15.26 11.76 7.03
CA MET A 345 -14.80 10.59 7.79
C MET A 345 -15.75 9.39 7.68
N VAL A 346 -17.07 9.63 7.71
CA VAL A 346 -18.06 8.55 7.50
C VAL A 346 -17.91 7.95 6.11
N LYS A 347 -17.77 8.80 5.07
CA LYS A 347 -17.62 8.36 3.68
C LYS A 347 -16.35 7.54 3.47
N THR A 348 -15.22 8.01 4.01
CA THR A 348 -13.94 7.25 3.99
C THR A 348 -14.09 5.90 4.68
N SER A 349 -14.65 5.86 5.88
CA SER A 349 -14.84 4.61 6.65
C SER A 349 -15.72 3.60 5.90
N GLN A 350 -16.79 4.07 5.25
CA GLN A 350 -17.64 3.23 4.41
C GLN A 350 -16.89 2.70 3.18
N SER A 351 -16.09 3.54 2.51
CA SER A 351 -15.27 3.13 1.37
C SER A 351 -14.28 2.03 1.75
N LEU A 352 -13.61 2.16 2.90
CA LEU A 352 -12.69 1.14 3.43
C LEU A 352 -13.41 -0.17 3.77
N ALA A 353 -14.63 -0.09 4.33
CA ALA A 353 -15.44 -1.26 4.64
C ALA A 353 -15.88 -2.00 3.35
N THR A 354 -16.24 -1.27 2.30
CA THR A 354 -16.55 -1.84 0.98
C THR A 354 -15.34 -2.53 0.37
N ALA A 355 -14.15 -1.92 0.42
CA ALA A 355 -12.90 -2.57 -0.01
C ALA A 355 -12.67 -3.88 0.74
N ALA A 356 -12.78 -3.88 2.07
CA ALA A 356 -12.58 -5.08 2.87
C ALA A 356 -13.48 -6.25 2.41
N ASP A 357 -14.75 -5.97 2.09
CA ASP A 357 -15.66 -6.99 1.57
C ASP A 357 -15.28 -7.43 0.16
N ALA A 358 -14.88 -6.49 -0.70
CA ALA A 358 -14.45 -6.77 -2.06
C ALA A 358 -13.16 -7.60 -2.11
N LEU A 359 -12.18 -7.32 -1.23
CA LEU A 359 -10.96 -8.13 -1.07
C LEU A 359 -11.29 -9.57 -0.67
N VAL A 360 -12.17 -9.76 0.31
CA VAL A 360 -12.62 -11.10 0.75
C VAL A 360 -13.36 -11.83 -0.38
N LEU A 361 -14.22 -11.14 -1.13
CA LEU A 361 -14.95 -11.71 -2.26
C LEU A 361 -14.01 -12.07 -3.41
N GLY A 362 -13.08 -11.18 -3.75
CA GLY A 362 -12.06 -11.39 -4.77
C GLY A 362 -11.19 -12.60 -4.45
N ALA A 363 -10.81 -12.75 -3.18
CA ALA A 363 -10.08 -13.92 -2.69
C ALA A 363 -10.90 -15.22 -2.77
N LYS A 364 -12.16 -15.21 -2.34
CA LYS A 364 -13.06 -16.38 -2.38
C LYS A 364 -13.35 -16.84 -3.81
N LEU A 365 -13.46 -15.90 -4.75
CA LEU A 365 -13.59 -16.18 -6.18
C LEU A 365 -12.25 -16.48 -6.86
N LYS A 366 -11.13 -16.31 -6.15
CA LYS A 366 -9.75 -16.44 -6.67
C LYS A 366 -9.47 -15.55 -7.88
N ILE A 367 -10.11 -14.38 -7.95
CA ILE A 367 -9.93 -13.39 -9.03
C ILE A 367 -8.94 -12.28 -8.67
N PHE A 368 -8.52 -12.21 -7.40
CA PHE A 368 -7.62 -11.19 -6.88
C PHE A 368 -6.60 -11.83 -5.91
N THR A 369 -5.38 -11.30 -5.91
CA THR A 369 -4.35 -11.61 -4.91
C THR A 369 -3.58 -10.33 -4.54
N PRO A 370 -3.34 -10.08 -3.24
CA PRO A 370 -2.53 -8.94 -2.78
C PRO A 370 -1.04 -9.26 -2.73
N MET A 371 -0.66 -10.54 -2.88
CA MET A 371 0.68 -11.03 -2.58
C MET A 371 1.23 -11.90 -3.71
N TYR A 372 1.12 -11.40 -4.95
CA TYR A 372 1.80 -12.04 -6.07
C TYR A 372 3.29 -11.76 -5.99
N LEU A 373 4.07 -12.76 -5.59
CA LEU A 373 5.51 -12.66 -5.45
C LEU A 373 6.16 -12.63 -6.84
N MET A 374 7.05 -11.68 -7.07
CA MET A 374 8.00 -11.72 -8.18
C MET A 374 9.40 -11.37 -7.67
N VAL A 375 10.40 -12.14 -8.10
CA VAL A 375 11.81 -11.92 -7.79
C VAL A 375 12.58 -11.78 -9.10
N GLY A 376 13.11 -10.59 -9.35
CA GLY A 376 13.87 -10.25 -10.55
C GLY A 376 15.32 -9.92 -10.23
N LYS A 377 16.26 -10.47 -11.00
CA LYS A 377 17.69 -10.11 -10.91
C LYS A 377 18.07 -9.17 -12.05
N LYS A 378 18.80 -8.10 -11.74
CA LYS A 378 19.46 -7.28 -12.75
C LYS A 378 20.72 -8.00 -13.23
N ALA A 379 20.88 -8.11 -14.54
CA ALA A 379 22.03 -8.80 -15.13
C ALA A 379 23.36 -8.27 -14.56
N ASP A 380 24.32 -9.18 -14.41
CA ASP A 380 25.69 -8.81 -14.03
C ASP A 380 26.31 -7.92 -15.11
N LYS A 381 27.22 -7.02 -14.72
CA LYS A 381 27.91 -6.17 -15.68
C LYS A 381 28.74 -7.08 -16.59
N LYS A 382 28.50 -7.03 -17.91
CA LYS A 382 29.39 -7.72 -18.86
C LYS A 382 30.76 -7.06 -18.77
N GLU A 383 31.77 -7.87 -18.44
CA GLU A 383 33.19 -7.46 -18.36
C GLU A 383 33.70 -6.90 -19.69
#